data_AF-A0A960NST9-F1
#
_entry.id   AF-A0A960NST9-F1
#
_cell.length_a   1.000
_cell.length_b   1.000
_cell.length_c   1.000
_cell.angle_alpha   90.00
_cell.angle_beta   90.00
_cell.angle_gamma   90.00
#
_symmetry.space_group_name_H-M   'P 1'
#
loop_
_entity.id
_entity.type
_entity.pdbx_description
1 polymer ?
#
loop_
_entity_poly.entity_id
_entity_poly.type
_entity_poly.pdbx_seq_one_letter_code
_entity_poly.pdbx_strand_id
1 'polypeptide(L)'
;MDAVLDQPVLVLNRLWQAVNVIGARRAFAILARGHAQVVHHEADDFRTFGLLDWIDFSTDNPPIEELETVRTPTRTIRLPRVILLTFFDRLPCKELKLTRNNVFERDKNTCQYCAKVLPRDELNLDHVIPRDFGGKTTWENIVCSCIKCNSHKANRLPHQAKMRLIRKPVRPKWRPVISLVLGHQQREMWKDFLDVAYWNVELEE
;
A
#
# COMPACT_ATOMS: atom_id res chain seq x y z
N MET A 1 -5.61 -25.01 12.46
CA MET A 1 -4.14 -25.01 12.28
C MET A 1 -3.70 -24.07 11.15
N ASP A 2 -4.43 -24.00 10.02
CA ASP A 2 -4.05 -23.13 8.89
C ASP A 2 -4.17 -21.61 9.13
N ALA A 3 -5.10 -21.17 9.99
CA ALA A 3 -5.34 -19.74 10.22
C ALA A 3 -4.11 -18.96 10.76
N VAL A 4 -3.17 -19.63 11.43
CA VAL A 4 -1.91 -19.03 11.90
C VAL A 4 -0.95 -18.79 10.73
N LEU A 5 -0.90 -19.69 9.76
CA LEU A 5 -0.01 -19.58 8.60
C LEU A 5 -0.50 -18.54 7.58
N ASP A 6 -1.75 -18.11 7.67
CA ASP A 6 -2.31 -17.03 6.88
C ASP A 6 -2.21 -15.65 7.56
N GLN A 7 -1.67 -15.59 8.79
CA GLN A 7 -1.44 -14.32 9.48
C GLN A 7 -0.52 -13.41 8.66
N PRO A 8 -0.81 -12.10 8.64
CA PRO A 8 -0.03 -11.16 7.85
C PRO A 8 1.32 -10.89 8.50
N VAL A 9 2.34 -10.82 7.64
CA VAL A 9 3.74 -10.57 7.95
C VAL A 9 4.22 -9.41 7.09
N LEU A 10 4.80 -8.40 7.74
CA LEU A 10 5.38 -7.25 7.05
C LEU A 10 6.70 -7.62 6.41
N VAL A 11 6.89 -7.22 5.16
CA VAL A 11 8.14 -7.39 4.42
C VAL A 11 8.81 -6.04 4.27
N LEU A 12 10.05 -5.96 4.74
CA LEU A 12 10.94 -4.83 4.58
C LEU A 12 11.98 -5.13 3.49
N ASN A 13 12.40 -4.12 2.74
CA ASN A 13 13.58 -4.21 1.90
C ASN A 13 14.87 -4.03 2.74
N ARG A 14 16.04 -4.26 2.14
CA ARG A 14 17.36 -4.11 2.78
C ARG A 14 17.60 -2.71 3.37
N LEU A 15 16.88 -1.70 2.89
CA LEU A 15 16.92 -0.32 3.41
C LEU A 15 15.94 -0.10 4.57
N TRP A 16 15.38 -1.16 5.15
CA TRP A 16 14.41 -1.13 6.26
C TRP A 16 13.08 -0.44 5.90
N GLN A 17 12.76 -0.36 4.62
CA GLN A 17 11.52 0.25 4.16
C GLN A 17 10.46 -0.81 3.91
N ALA A 18 9.24 -0.54 4.39
CA ALA A 18 8.10 -1.40 4.21
C ALA A 18 7.72 -1.52 2.71
N VAL A 19 7.76 -2.75 2.16
CA VAL A 19 7.51 -2.99 0.73
C VAL A 19 6.24 -3.80 0.45
N ASN A 20 5.86 -4.73 1.33
CA ASN A 20 4.69 -5.57 1.11
C ASN A 20 4.18 -6.20 2.41
N VAL A 21 2.97 -6.76 2.37
CA VAL A 21 2.42 -7.64 3.40
C VAL A 21 2.11 -9.00 2.77
N ILE A 22 2.58 -10.08 3.37
CA ILE A 22 2.38 -11.46 2.89
C ILE A 22 1.86 -12.35 4.02
N GLY A 23 1.31 -13.52 3.71
CA GLY A 23 0.99 -14.52 4.73
C GLY A 23 2.24 -15.20 5.31
N ALA A 24 2.16 -15.62 6.58
CA ALA A 24 3.26 -16.25 7.31
C ALA A 24 3.84 -17.50 6.62
N ARG A 25 3.00 -18.30 5.96
CA ARG A 25 3.44 -19.45 5.13
C ARG A 25 4.50 -19.04 4.11
N ARG A 26 4.25 -17.92 3.41
CA ARG A 26 5.17 -17.39 2.40
C ARG A 26 6.40 -16.78 3.04
N ALA A 27 6.26 -16.13 4.21
CA ALA A 27 7.40 -15.60 4.96
C ALA A 27 8.39 -16.71 5.35
N PHE A 28 7.92 -17.82 5.92
CA PHE A 28 8.77 -18.98 6.23
C PHE A 28 9.47 -19.55 5.00
N ALA A 29 8.79 -19.64 3.85
CA ALA A 29 9.41 -20.10 2.61
C ALA A 29 10.56 -19.19 2.13
N ILE A 30 10.47 -17.88 2.36
CA ILE A 30 11.54 -16.92 2.01
C ILE A 30 12.70 -17.05 3.01
N LEU A 31 12.40 -17.16 4.31
CA LEU A 31 13.39 -17.36 5.38
C LEU A 31 14.18 -18.67 5.18
N ALA A 32 13.50 -19.76 4.83
CA ALA A 32 14.11 -21.07 4.61
C ALA A 32 15.10 -21.10 3.43
N ARG A 33 14.96 -20.16 2.48
CA ARG A 33 15.90 -19.98 1.36
C ARG A 33 17.09 -19.08 1.71
N GLY A 34 17.13 -18.51 2.92
CA GLY A 34 18.16 -17.56 3.33
C GLY A 34 18.06 -16.20 2.61
N HIS A 35 16.88 -15.85 2.09
CA HIS A 35 16.67 -14.58 1.36
C HIS A 35 16.06 -13.48 2.24
N ALA A 36 15.77 -13.79 3.50
CA ALA A 36 15.28 -12.85 4.48
C ALA A 36 15.79 -13.20 5.88
N GLN A 37 15.70 -12.24 6.78
CA GLN A 37 15.92 -12.38 8.20
C GLN A 37 14.66 -11.94 8.96
N VAL A 38 14.38 -12.53 10.11
CA VAL A 38 13.29 -12.10 10.99
C VAL A 38 13.76 -10.87 11.77
N VAL A 39 12.95 -9.82 11.80
CA VAL A 39 13.20 -8.64 12.63
C VAL A 39 12.41 -8.78 13.92
N HIS A 40 13.10 -8.73 15.05
CA HIS A 40 12.49 -8.75 16.38
C HIS A 40 12.91 -7.51 17.16
N HIS A 41 11.96 -6.91 17.86
CA HIS A 41 12.17 -5.72 18.67
C HIS A 41 12.47 -6.13 20.12
N GLU A 42 13.60 -5.69 20.66
CA GLU A 42 14.01 -5.96 22.03
C GLU A 42 14.33 -4.62 22.72
N ALA A 43 13.47 -4.20 23.65
CA ALA A 43 13.52 -2.92 24.35
C ALA A 43 13.54 -1.69 23.41
N ASP A 44 14.71 -1.24 22.98
CA ASP A 44 14.95 -0.03 22.16
C ASP A 44 15.79 -0.32 20.90
N ASP A 45 16.07 -1.59 20.58
CA ASP A 45 16.87 -1.98 19.41
C ASP A 45 16.21 -3.11 18.61
N PHE A 46 16.62 -3.23 17.34
CA PHE A 46 16.16 -4.28 16.42
C PHE A 46 17.23 -5.34 16.24
N ARG A 47 16.87 -6.59 16.54
CA ARG A 47 17.69 -7.76 16.24
C ARG A 47 17.17 -8.50 15.02
N THR A 48 18.10 -8.94 14.17
CA THR A 48 17.79 -9.73 12.98
C THR A 48 18.24 -11.18 13.17
N PHE A 49 17.35 -12.12 12.89
CA PHE A 49 17.62 -13.56 13.04
C PHE A 49 17.54 -14.28 11.70
N GLY A 50 18.48 -15.20 11.44
CA GLY A 50 18.30 -16.23 10.42
C GLY A 50 17.17 -17.19 10.82
N LEU A 51 16.73 -18.06 9.90
CA LEU A 51 15.65 -19.01 10.23
C LEU A 51 16.04 -19.94 11.39
N LEU A 52 17.26 -20.49 11.37
CA LEU A 52 17.71 -21.43 12.40
C LEU A 52 17.82 -20.74 13.76
N ASP A 53 18.49 -19.59 13.80
CA ASP A 53 18.62 -18.77 15.03
C ASP A 53 17.24 -18.37 15.58
N TRP A 54 16.28 -18.08 14.70
CA TRP A 54 14.92 -17.74 15.10
C TRP A 54 14.17 -18.94 15.71
N ILE A 55 14.38 -20.14 15.19
CA ILE A 55 13.77 -21.37 15.75
C ILE A 55 14.36 -21.65 17.13
N ASP A 56 15.67 -21.51 17.28
CA ASP A 56 16.34 -21.74 18.57
C ASP A 56 15.89 -20.66 19.58
N PHE A 57 15.88 -19.38 19.19
CA PHE A 57 15.33 -18.28 19.99
C PHE A 57 13.87 -18.52 20.41
N SER A 58 13.04 -19.05 19.51
CA SER A 58 11.63 -19.36 19.78
C SER A 58 11.45 -20.48 20.81
N THR A 59 12.43 -21.37 20.93
CA THR A 59 12.41 -22.46 21.90
C THR A 59 12.64 -21.92 23.31
N ASP A 60 13.54 -20.95 23.45
CA ASP A 60 13.86 -20.31 24.73
C ASP A 60 12.88 -19.18 25.09
N ASN A 61 12.18 -18.61 24.10
CA ASN A 61 11.24 -17.50 24.25
C ASN A 61 9.87 -17.84 23.61
N PRO A 62 9.09 -18.75 24.23
CA PRO A 62 7.80 -19.13 23.69
C PRO A 62 6.84 -17.92 23.70
N PRO A 63 6.08 -17.68 22.61
CA PRO A 63 5.09 -16.62 22.57
C PRO A 63 3.95 -16.85 23.57
N ILE A 64 3.39 -15.74 24.07
CA ILE A 64 2.34 -15.73 25.10
C ILE A 64 0.96 -16.11 24.49
N GLU A 65 0.77 -15.83 23.19
CA GLU A 65 -0.51 -16.06 22.50
C GLU A 65 -0.45 -17.23 21.51
N GLU A 66 -1.50 -18.06 21.49
CA GLU A 66 -1.61 -19.24 20.63
C GLU A 66 -1.60 -18.90 19.13
N LEU A 67 -2.14 -17.73 18.76
CA LEU A 67 -2.16 -17.19 17.39
C LEU A 67 -0.78 -16.72 16.88
N GLU A 68 0.22 -16.66 17.76
CA GLU A 68 1.60 -16.30 17.40
C GLU A 68 2.53 -17.52 17.29
N THR A 69 1.95 -18.72 17.31
CA THR A 69 2.72 -19.96 17.46
C THR A 69 2.49 -20.92 16.30
N VAL A 70 3.57 -21.27 15.61
CA VAL A 70 3.59 -22.37 14.63
C VAL A 70 4.18 -23.62 15.29
N ARG A 71 3.37 -24.67 15.41
CA ARG A 71 3.83 -25.95 15.95
C ARG A 71 4.29 -26.88 14.84
N THR A 72 5.50 -27.40 14.98
CA THR A 72 6.02 -28.54 14.22
C THR A 72 5.98 -29.78 15.10
N PRO A 73 6.18 -31.00 14.56
CA PRO A 73 6.18 -32.22 15.37
C PRO A 73 7.24 -32.22 16.49
N THR A 74 8.34 -31.48 16.31
CA THR A 74 9.49 -31.51 17.22
C THR A 74 9.75 -30.18 17.91
N ARG A 75 9.22 -29.07 17.42
CA ARG A 75 9.53 -27.71 17.91
C ARG A 75 8.33 -26.79 17.82
N THR A 76 8.33 -25.80 18.72
CA THR A 76 7.37 -24.69 18.71
C THR A 76 8.10 -23.45 18.21
N ILE A 77 7.60 -22.84 17.14
CA ILE A 77 8.26 -21.73 16.45
C ILE A 77 7.37 -20.49 16.55
N ARG A 78 7.96 -19.35 16.93
CA ARG A 78 7.24 -18.08 16.96
C ARG A 78 6.99 -17.57 15.55
N LEU A 79 5.81 -16.99 15.32
CA LEU A 79 5.44 -16.41 14.03
C LEU A 79 6.27 -15.15 13.76
N PRO A 80 7.02 -15.09 12.63
CA PRO A 80 7.78 -13.90 12.28
C PRO A 80 6.82 -12.79 11.84
N ARG A 81 6.67 -11.73 12.64
CA ARG A 81 5.77 -10.60 12.32
C ARG A 81 6.33 -9.65 11.27
N VAL A 82 7.66 -9.52 11.22
CA VAL A 82 8.38 -8.66 10.29
C VAL A 82 9.59 -9.43 9.75
N ILE A 83 9.79 -9.38 8.44
CA ILE A 83 10.96 -9.95 7.78
C ILE A 83 11.69 -8.89 6.95
N LEU A 84 13.01 -8.93 6.97
CA LEU A 84 13.92 -8.07 6.23
C LEU A 84 14.53 -8.83 5.06
N LEU A 85 14.33 -8.38 3.82
CA LEU A 85 14.94 -8.99 2.64
C LEU A 85 16.45 -8.65 2.59
N THR A 86 17.29 -9.66 2.40
CA THR A 86 18.75 -9.49 2.45
C THR A 86 19.37 -8.90 1.17
N PHE A 87 18.72 -9.10 0.02
CA PHE A 87 19.24 -8.70 -1.29
C PHE A 87 18.38 -7.68 -2.04
N PHE A 88 17.14 -7.45 -1.61
CA PHE A 88 16.21 -6.56 -2.30
C PHE A 88 16.28 -5.17 -1.66
N ASP A 89 16.78 -4.18 -2.39
CA ASP A 89 16.98 -2.80 -1.93
C ASP A 89 15.99 -1.80 -2.56
N ARG A 90 15.17 -2.25 -3.51
CA ARG A 90 14.22 -1.39 -4.20
C ARG A 90 13.04 -1.09 -3.29
N LEU A 91 12.58 0.16 -3.28
CA LEU A 91 11.19 0.43 -2.97
C LEU A 91 10.36 -0.10 -4.14
N PRO A 92 9.20 -0.73 -3.92
CA PRO A 92 8.21 -0.93 -4.95
C PRO A 92 7.63 0.42 -5.30
N CYS A 93 8.41 1.30 -5.92
CA CYS A 93 7.92 2.47 -6.62
C CYS A 93 7.21 1.96 -7.87
N LYS A 94 6.06 1.28 -7.67
CA LYS A 94 5.12 1.06 -8.75
C LYS A 94 4.70 2.45 -9.15
N GLU A 95 5.27 2.94 -10.25
CA GLU A 95 4.73 4.09 -10.95
C GLU A 95 3.21 3.91 -10.99
N LEU A 96 2.48 4.86 -10.37
CA LEU A 96 1.04 4.76 -10.38
C LEU A 96 0.58 4.95 -11.82
N LYS A 97 0.27 3.84 -12.47
CA LYS A 97 -0.22 3.85 -13.86
C LYS A 97 -1.51 4.63 -13.90
N LEU A 98 -1.67 5.47 -14.91
CA LEU A 98 -2.91 6.19 -15.16
C LEU A 98 -3.95 5.19 -15.69
N THR A 99 -4.72 4.60 -14.77
CA THR A 99 -5.82 3.69 -15.08
C THR A 99 -7.15 4.30 -14.62
N ARG A 100 -8.26 3.84 -15.20
CA ARG A 100 -9.61 4.30 -14.81
C ARG A 100 -9.85 4.15 -13.31
N ASN A 101 -9.49 2.99 -12.74
CA ASN A 101 -9.64 2.73 -11.31
C ASN A 101 -8.82 3.71 -10.48
N ASN A 102 -7.55 3.95 -10.83
CA ASN A 102 -6.70 4.84 -10.05
C ASN A 102 -7.17 6.31 -10.13
N VAL A 103 -7.75 6.75 -11.24
CA VAL A 103 -8.36 8.10 -11.33
C VAL A 103 -9.62 8.19 -10.48
N PHE A 104 -10.49 7.17 -10.53
CA PHE A 104 -11.69 7.14 -9.71
C PHE A 104 -11.36 7.11 -8.22
N GLU A 105 -10.34 6.37 -7.82
CA GLU A 105 -9.85 6.35 -6.45
C GLU A 105 -9.23 7.68 -6.02
N ARG A 106 -8.37 8.28 -6.86
CA ARG A 106 -7.81 9.63 -6.65
C ARG A 106 -8.91 10.66 -6.40
N ASP A 107 -9.97 10.61 -7.20
CA ASP A 107 -11.08 11.56 -7.17
C ASP A 107 -12.22 11.10 -6.25
N LYS A 108 -12.04 10.04 -5.45
CA LYS A 108 -13.02 9.48 -4.51
C LYS A 108 -14.41 9.25 -5.13
N ASN A 109 -14.46 8.72 -6.36
CA ASN A 109 -15.67 8.55 -7.16
C ASN A 109 -16.52 9.85 -7.27
N THR A 110 -15.87 11.01 -7.23
CA THR A 110 -16.53 12.33 -7.27
C THR A 110 -16.31 13.00 -8.62
N CYS A 111 -17.38 13.43 -9.26
CA CYS A 111 -17.31 14.21 -10.50
C CYS A 111 -16.60 15.55 -10.24
N GLN A 112 -15.49 15.80 -10.95
CA GLN A 112 -14.66 16.99 -10.76
C GLN A 112 -15.31 18.30 -11.26
N TYR A 113 -16.50 18.22 -11.87
CA TYR A 113 -17.24 19.37 -12.37
C TYR A 113 -18.46 19.75 -11.53
N CYS A 114 -19.22 18.76 -11.03
CA CYS A 114 -20.48 19.01 -10.29
C CYS A 114 -20.43 18.58 -8.82
N ALA A 115 -19.31 18.05 -8.34
CA ALA A 115 -19.05 17.64 -6.97
C ALA A 115 -19.90 16.46 -6.46
N LYS A 116 -20.70 15.84 -7.34
CA LYS A 116 -21.52 14.69 -6.96
C LYS A 116 -20.66 13.43 -6.88
N VAL A 117 -20.80 12.72 -5.78
CA VAL A 117 -20.32 11.33 -5.60
C VAL A 117 -21.33 10.41 -6.27
N LEU A 118 -20.87 9.55 -7.17
CA LEU A 118 -21.73 8.67 -7.98
C LEU A 118 -21.13 7.26 -8.03
N PRO A 119 -21.96 6.24 -8.32
CA PRO A 119 -21.45 4.89 -8.56
C PRO A 119 -20.62 4.84 -9.85
N ARG A 120 -19.69 3.87 -9.93
CA ARG A 120 -18.63 3.83 -10.96
C ARG A 120 -19.13 3.65 -12.40
N ASP A 121 -20.31 3.07 -12.56
CA ASP A 121 -21.04 2.89 -13.81
C ASP A 121 -21.60 4.22 -14.37
N GLU A 122 -21.86 5.20 -13.50
CA GLU A 122 -22.29 6.55 -13.91
C GLU A 122 -21.13 7.54 -14.12
N LEU A 123 -19.90 7.11 -13.83
CA LEU A 123 -18.68 7.90 -13.95
C LEU A 123 -17.87 7.53 -15.18
N ASN A 124 -17.18 8.52 -15.74
CA ASN A 124 -16.29 8.44 -16.89
C ASN A 124 -14.99 9.21 -16.62
N LEU A 125 -14.01 9.03 -17.51
CA LEU A 125 -12.81 9.85 -17.56
C LEU A 125 -13.01 10.95 -18.61
N ASP A 126 -12.60 12.17 -18.28
CA ASP A 126 -12.62 13.30 -19.20
C ASP A 126 -11.24 13.96 -19.28
N HIS A 127 -10.93 14.45 -20.47
CA HIS A 127 -9.74 15.26 -20.75
C HIS A 127 -10.07 16.73 -20.48
N VAL A 128 -9.46 17.33 -19.47
CA VAL A 128 -9.67 18.74 -19.10
C VAL A 128 -9.39 19.64 -20.30
N ILE A 129 -8.23 19.46 -20.94
CA ILE A 129 -7.92 19.98 -22.27
C ILE A 129 -8.27 18.87 -23.26
N PRO A 130 -9.26 19.07 -24.15
CA PRO A 130 -9.65 18.06 -25.14
C PRO A 130 -8.49 17.68 -26.07
N ARG A 131 -8.53 16.47 -26.65
CA ARG A 131 -7.48 15.99 -27.56
C ARG A 131 -7.29 16.89 -28.78
N ASP A 132 -8.39 17.44 -29.30
CA ASP A 132 -8.39 18.35 -30.44
C ASP A 132 -7.61 19.64 -30.16
N PHE A 133 -7.49 20.04 -28.89
CA PHE A 133 -6.68 21.15 -28.41
C PHE A 133 -5.28 20.71 -27.95
N GLY A 134 -4.82 19.52 -28.35
CA GLY A 134 -3.51 18.96 -27.98
C GLY A 134 -3.45 18.32 -26.59
N GLY A 135 -4.61 18.10 -25.93
CA GLY A 135 -4.69 17.52 -24.60
C GLY A 135 -4.15 16.10 -24.52
N LYS A 136 -3.10 15.90 -23.72
CA LYS A 136 -2.46 14.58 -23.52
C LYS A 136 -3.20 13.74 -22.47
N THR A 137 -3.14 12.41 -22.59
CA THR A 137 -3.64 11.48 -21.56
C THR A 137 -2.61 11.38 -20.42
N THR A 138 -2.70 12.30 -19.46
CA THR A 138 -1.75 12.45 -18.34
C THR A 138 -2.50 12.65 -17.03
N TRP A 139 -1.83 12.45 -15.90
CA TRP A 139 -2.42 12.65 -14.56
C TRP A 139 -2.94 14.07 -14.37
N GLU A 140 -2.30 15.03 -15.02
CA GLU A 140 -2.53 16.47 -14.96
C GLU A 140 -3.65 16.92 -15.92
N ASN A 141 -4.20 16.02 -16.74
CA ASN A 141 -5.23 16.35 -17.72
C ASN A 141 -6.44 15.41 -17.68
N ILE A 142 -6.37 14.27 -16.97
CA ILE A 142 -7.49 13.35 -16.81
C ILE A 142 -8.17 13.54 -15.47
N VAL A 143 -9.50 13.63 -15.50
CA VAL A 143 -10.37 13.76 -14.32
C VAL A 143 -11.55 12.79 -14.36
N CYS A 144 -12.06 12.46 -13.17
CA CYS A 144 -13.35 11.81 -13.02
C CYS A 144 -14.48 12.78 -13.37
N SER A 145 -15.41 12.37 -14.24
CA SER A 145 -16.60 13.14 -14.61
C SER A 145 -17.82 12.25 -14.65
N CYS A 146 -19.00 12.76 -14.31
CA CYS A 146 -20.24 12.02 -14.58
C CYS A 146 -20.59 12.11 -16.06
N ILE A 147 -21.38 11.15 -16.56
CA ILE A 147 -21.81 11.12 -17.98
C ILE A 147 -22.43 12.46 -18.40
N LYS A 148 -23.32 13.04 -17.58
CA LYS A 148 -24.01 14.31 -17.88
C LYS A 148 -23.04 15.48 -18.03
N CYS A 149 -22.10 15.65 -17.10
CA CYS A 149 -21.10 16.72 -17.17
C CYS A 149 -20.13 16.52 -18.33
N ASN A 150 -19.72 15.28 -18.59
CA ASN A 150 -18.82 14.96 -19.70
C ASN A 150 -19.46 15.31 -21.04
N SER A 151 -20.71 14.90 -21.26
CA SER A 151 -21.47 15.25 -22.47
C SER A 151 -21.74 16.75 -22.58
N HIS A 152 -21.98 17.44 -21.46
CA HIS A 152 -22.14 18.90 -21.47
C HIS A 152 -20.83 19.61 -21.86
N LYS A 153 -19.68 19.17 -21.34
CA LYS A 153 -18.38 19.76 -21.73
C LYS A 153 -18.04 19.47 -23.19
N ALA A 154 -18.18 18.22 -23.63
CA ALA A 154 -17.80 17.74 -24.96
C ALA A 154 -16.34 18.16 -25.30
N ASN A 155 -16.09 18.57 -26.54
CA ASN A 155 -14.76 19.02 -27.01
C ASN A 155 -14.43 20.47 -26.64
N ARG A 156 -15.05 21.03 -25.59
CA ARG A 156 -14.76 22.39 -25.10
C ARG A 156 -13.83 22.36 -23.90
N LEU A 157 -13.10 23.47 -23.69
CA LEU A 157 -12.41 23.72 -22.42
C LEU A 157 -13.44 23.97 -21.30
N PRO A 158 -13.12 23.68 -20.03
CA PRO A 158 -14.06 23.88 -18.93
C PRO A 158 -14.66 25.29 -18.90
N HIS A 159 -13.83 26.32 -19.07
CA HIS A 159 -14.30 27.71 -19.09
C HIS A 159 -15.25 28.02 -20.27
N GLN A 160 -15.02 27.42 -21.45
CA GLN A 160 -15.92 27.55 -22.61
C GLN A 160 -17.27 26.86 -22.37
N ALA A 161 -17.28 25.77 -21.60
CA ALA A 161 -18.50 25.09 -21.18
C ALA A 161 -19.15 25.71 -19.92
N LYS A 162 -18.63 26.83 -19.40
CA LYS A 162 -19.05 27.45 -18.12
C LYS A 162 -18.94 26.47 -16.93
N MET A 163 -17.96 25.59 -16.99
CA MET A 163 -17.65 24.59 -15.97
C MET A 163 -16.32 24.95 -15.31
N ARG A 164 -16.18 24.59 -14.04
CA ARG A 164 -14.93 24.74 -13.30
C ARG A 164 -14.57 23.41 -12.68
N LEU A 165 -13.27 23.15 -12.59
CA LEU A 165 -12.77 22.02 -11.83
C LEU A 165 -12.80 22.37 -10.35
N ILE A 166 -13.24 21.40 -9.55
CA ILE A 166 -13.23 21.51 -8.08
C ILE A 166 -11.80 21.43 -7.55
N ARG A 167 -11.01 20.52 -8.14
CA ARG A 167 -9.60 20.33 -7.81
C ARG A 167 -8.77 20.28 -9.08
N LYS A 168 -7.56 20.84 -9.01
CA LYS A 168 -6.57 20.69 -10.08
C LYS A 168 -6.13 19.23 -10.15
N PRO A 169 -6.23 18.55 -11.32
CA PRO A 169 -5.71 17.20 -11.48
C PRO A 169 -4.20 17.21 -11.32
N VAL A 170 -3.70 16.38 -10.42
CA VAL A 170 -2.28 16.15 -10.19
C VAL A 170 -2.03 14.65 -10.07
N ARG A 171 -0.80 14.23 -10.36
CA ARG A 171 -0.36 12.88 -10.03
C ARG A 171 -0.40 12.71 -8.50
N PRO A 172 -1.13 11.71 -7.97
CA PRO A 172 -1.11 11.47 -6.53
C PRO A 172 0.30 11.06 -6.10
N LYS A 173 0.73 11.56 -4.93
CA LYS A 173 1.95 11.08 -4.27
C LYS A 173 1.78 9.58 -4.01
N TRP A 174 2.79 8.78 -4.35
CA TRP A 174 2.73 7.33 -4.14
C TRP A 174 2.56 7.06 -2.64
N ARG A 175 1.53 6.30 -2.28
CA ARG A 175 1.37 5.76 -0.93
C ARG A 175 1.68 4.26 -0.98
N PRO A 176 2.54 3.75 -0.09
CA PRO A 176 2.77 2.32 -0.01
C PRO A 176 1.43 1.58 0.19
N VAL A 177 1.20 0.54 -0.61
CA VAL A 177 0.01 -0.34 -0.57
C VAL A 177 -0.29 -0.84 0.86
N ILE A 178 0.74 -0.90 1.69
CA ILE A 178 0.71 -1.31 3.09
C ILE A 178 -0.27 -0.47 3.92
N SER A 179 -0.42 0.83 3.64
CA SER A 179 -1.39 1.69 4.34
C SER A 179 -2.85 1.27 4.11
N LEU A 180 -3.18 0.61 3.00
CA LEU A 180 -4.55 0.16 2.67
C LEU A 180 -4.89 -1.22 3.23
N VAL A 181 -3.90 -2.09 3.44
CA VAL A 181 -4.12 -3.49 3.87
C VAL A 181 -4.22 -3.61 5.39
N LEU A 182 -3.77 -2.60 6.13
CA LEU A 182 -3.63 -2.66 7.57
C LEU A 182 -4.90 -2.29 8.34
N GLY A 183 -5.46 -3.27 9.07
CA GLY A 183 -6.45 -3.04 10.12
C GLY A 183 -5.83 -2.37 11.36
N HIS A 184 -6.65 -1.80 12.25
CA HIS A 184 -6.20 -1.00 13.39
C HIS A 184 -5.18 -1.69 14.31
N GLN A 185 -5.33 -2.98 14.60
CA GLN A 185 -4.40 -3.71 15.49
C GLN A 185 -3.01 -3.95 14.88
N GLN A 186 -2.95 -4.25 13.58
CA GLN A 186 -1.68 -4.49 12.89
C GLN A 186 -0.89 -3.19 12.67
N ARG A 187 -1.59 -2.04 12.65
CA ARG A 187 -0.94 -0.73 12.62
C ARG A 187 -0.10 -0.49 13.86
N GLU A 188 -0.53 -0.94 15.04
CA GLU A 188 0.21 -0.71 16.29
C GLU A 188 1.52 -1.48 16.36
N MET A 189 1.53 -2.74 15.95
CA MET A 189 2.73 -3.58 15.98
C MET A 189 3.80 -3.16 14.96
N TRP A 190 3.41 -2.41 13.92
CA TRP A 190 4.32 -2.03 12.83
C TRP A 190 4.58 -0.53 12.79
N LYS A 191 4.15 0.26 13.79
CA LYS A 191 4.30 1.73 13.80
C LYS A 191 5.74 2.14 13.50
N ASP A 192 6.72 1.51 14.13
CA ASP A 192 8.14 1.84 14.00
C ASP A 192 8.68 1.68 12.56
N PHE A 193 8.10 0.75 11.78
CA PHE A 193 8.48 0.50 10.39
C PHE A 193 7.62 1.26 9.38
N LEU A 194 6.43 1.70 9.79
CA LEU A 194 5.49 2.45 8.96
C LEU A 194 5.70 3.96 9.09
N ASP A 195 6.19 4.45 10.23
CA ASP A 195 6.41 5.87 10.47
C ASP A 195 7.54 6.46 9.62
N VAL A 196 8.53 5.67 9.20
CA VAL A 196 9.52 6.11 8.19
C VAL A 196 8.88 6.42 6.83
N ALA A 197 7.74 5.80 6.51
CA ALA A 197 6.91 6.18 5.36
C ALA A 197 5.93 7.34 5.66
N TYR A 198 5.67 7.62 6.94
CA TYR A 198 4.82 8.69 7.45
C TYR A 198 5.56 10.04 7.54
N TRP A 199 6.85 10.06 7.91
CA TRP A 199 7.68 11.28 7.96
C TRP A 199 7.91 11.98 6.61
N ASN A 200 7.54 11.33 5.49
CA ASN A 200 7.53 11.95 4.15
C ASN A 200 6.14 12.48 3.74
N VAL A 201 5.16 12.43 4.63
CA VAL A 201 3.86 13.06 4.45
C VAL A 201 3.92 14.40 5.18
N GLU A 202 4.07 15.49 4.43
CA GLU A 202 3.80 16.84 4.95
C GLU A 202 2.44 16.83 5.65
N LEU A 203 2.44 17.13 6.94
CA LEU A 203 1.23 17.45 7.69
C LEU A 203 0.68 18.74 7.08
N GLU A 204 -0.43 18.66 6.35
CA GLU A 204 -1.22 19.85 6.01
C GLU A 204 -1.89 20.33 7.31
N GLU A 205 -1.72 21.62 7.64
CA GLU A 205 -2.46 22.33 8.70
C GLU A 205 -3.98 22.24 8.51
#